data_AF-Q4C9G4-F1
#
_entry.id   AF-Q4C9G4-F1
#
_cell.length_a   1.000
_cell.length_b   1.000
_cell.length_c   1.000
_cell.angle_alpha   90.00
_cell.angle_beta   90.00
_cell.angle_gamma   90.00
#
_symmetry.space_group_name_H-M   'P 1'
#
loop_
_entity.id
_entity.type
_entity.pdbx_description
1 polymer ?
#
loop_
_entity_poly.entity_id
_entity_poly.type
_entity_poly.pdbx_seq_one_letter_code
_entity_poly.pdbx_strand_id
1 'polypeptide(L)'
;MSNYTFVFLEIFSQEGGIQAYVKDVLKAYLSLIEKFSNAPKTDIFLLRDAPDCNNPLTSELITYHYLKTLSPWKGRLKLAINLLKHLVTNRPKRVFCGHINLAPLTQFFCQPLGIPYTVLTYGKEV
;
A
#
# COMPACT_ATOMS: atom_id res chain seq x y z
N MET A 1 7.14 -10.97 10.15
CA MET A 1 6.09 -11.66 9.38
C MET A 1 4.93 -10.69 9.24
N SER A 2 4.74 -10.15 8.04
CA SER A 2 3.65 -9.23 7.71
C SER A 2 2.53 -10.03 7.08
N ASN A 3 1.29 -9.82 7.52
CA ASN A 3 0.16 -10.60 7.04
C ASN A 3 -0.40 -10.02 5.74
N TYR A 4 -0.42 -8.69 5.62
CA TYR A 4 -0.99 -8.01 4.45
C TYR A 4 -0.09 -6.85 4.01
N THR A 5 -0.06 -6.62 2.71
CA THR A 5 0.69 -5.50 2.13
C THR A 5 -0.25 -4.66 1.28
N PHE A 6 -0.21 -3.34 1.44
CA PHE A 6 -0.87 -2.40 0.53
C PHE A 6 0.17 -1.61 -0.25
N VAL A 7 -0.15 -1.28 -1.50
CA VAL A 7 0.71 -0.47 -2.37
C VAL A 7 -0.14 0.62 -3.01
N PHE A 8 0.17 1.88 -2.72
CA PHE A 8 -0.55 3.05 -3.22
C PHE A 8 0.40 4.04 -3.90
N LEU A 9 -0.15 4.88 -4.78
CA LEU A 9 0.60 6.01 -5.33
C LEU A 9 0.77 7.09 -4.26
N GLU A 10 -0.33 7.56 -3.70
CA GLU A 10 -0.39 8.73 -2.81
C GLU A 10 -1.73 8.69 -2.07
N ILE A 11 -1.72 9.02 -0.77
CA ILE A 11 -2.90 9.03 0.09
C ILE A 11 -3.00 10.35 0.87
N PHE A 12 -1.89 10.83 1.42
CA PHE A 12 -1.91 11.84 2.47
C PHE A 12 -1.48 13.23 2.01
N SER A 13 -0.49 13.31 1.10
CA SER A 13 0.09 14.59 0.65
C SER A 13 -0.86 15.42 -0.23
N GLN A 14 -1.93 14.80 -0.76
CA GLN A 14 -2.95 15.47 -1.55
C GLN A 14 -4.35 14.97 -1.21
N GLU A 15 -5.34 15.80 -1.54
CA GLU A 15 -6.75 15.47 -1.43
C GLU A 15 -7.38 15.30 -2.82
N GLY A 16 -8.31 14.37 -2.91
CA GLY A 16 -9.02 14.01 -4.14
C GLY A 16 -9.96 12.84 -3.86
N GLY A 17 -10.86 12.54 -4.82
CA GLY A 17 -11.87 11.50 -4.63
C GLY A 17 -11.27 10.11 -4.36
N ILE A 18 -10.20 9.74 -5.09
CA ILE A 18 -9.50 8.47 -4.88
C ILE A 18 -8.86 8.43 -3.49
N GLN A 19 -8.21 9.52 -3.06
CA GLN A 19 -7.57 9.61 -1.75
C GLN A 19 -8.58 9.53 -0.62
N ALA A 20 -9.75 10.18 -0.75
CA ALA A 20 -10.83 10.07 0.22
C ALA A 20 -11.32 8.61 0.35
N TYR A 21 -11.59 7.95 -0.78
CA TYR A 21 -12.01 6.55 -0.77
C TYR A 21 -10.96 5.63 -0.13
N VAL A 22 -9.69 5.80 -0.48
CA VAL A 22 -8.59 5.01 0.11
C VAL A 22 -8.49 5.24 1.62
N LYS A 23 -8.63 6.48 2.09
CA LYS A 23 -8.63 6.79 3.54
C LYS A 23 -9.78 6.09 4.27
N ASP A 24 -10.97 6.07 3.69
CA ASP A 24 -12.12 5.37 4.28
C ASP A 24 -11.91 3.85 4.34
N VAL A 25 -11.38 3.25 3.27
CA VAL A 25 -11.01 1.82 3.26
C VAL A 25 -9.96 1.51 4.32
N LEU A 26 -8.91 2.33 4.44
CA LEU A 26 -7.87 2.14 5.45
C LEU A 26 -8.39 2.34 6.86
N LYS A 27 -9.28 3.31 7.08
CA LYS A 27 -9.93 3.53 8.38
C LYS A 27 -10.81 2.36 8.79
N ALA A 28 -11.58 1.80 7.86
CA ALA A 28 -12.38 0.60 8.10
C ALA A 28 -11.49 -0.62 8.39
N TYR A 29 -10.40 -0.78 7.62
CA TYR A 29 -9.42 -1.85 7.83
C TYR A 29 -8.74 -1.75 9.20
N LEU A 30 -8.28 -0.56 9.61
CA LEU A 30 -7.72 -0.30 10.93
C LEU A 30 -8.69 -0.68 12.05
N SER A 31 -9.91 -0.17 11.98
CA SER A 31 -10.98 -0.45 12.94
C SER A 31 -11.29 -1.95 13.06
N LEU A 32 -11.06 -2.71 11.98
CA LEU A 32 -11.25 -4.15 11.95
C LEU A 32 -10.08 -4.88 12.62
N ILE A 33 -8.84 -4.56 12.25
CA ILE A 33 -7.66 -5.27 12.77
C ILE A 33 -7.43 -5.02 14.26
N GLU A 34 -7.73 -3.82 14.76
CA GLU A 34 -7.57 -3.47 16.17
C GLU A 34 -8.52 -4.23 17.11
N LYS A 35 -9.60 -4.80 16.57
CA LYS A 35 -10.55 -5.62 17.34
C LYS A 35 -10.10 -7.07 17.50
N PHE A 36 -9.12 -7.53 16.72
CA PHE A 36 -8.67 -8.93 16.76
C PHE A 36 -7.50 -9.11 17.71
N SER A 37 -7.60 -10.10 18.61
CA SER A 37 -6.53 -10.45 19.55
C SER A 37 -5.21 -10.88 18.87
N ASN A 38 -5.30 -11.40 17.64
CA ASN A 38 -4.17 -11.75 16.79
C ASN A 38 -4.13 -10.86 15.54
N ALA A 39 -4.12 -9.54 15.76
CA ALA A 39 -4.19 -8.57 14.70
C ALA A 39 -3.03 -8.71 13.69
N PRO A 40 -3.33 -8.68 12.38
CA PRO A 40 -2.30 -8.77 11.35
C PRO A 40 -1.43 -7.51 11.31
N LYS A 41 -0.09 -7.69 11.34
CA LYS A 41 0.83 -6.63 10.94
C LYS A 41 0.69 -6.34 9.46
N THR A 42 0.72 -5.07 9.10
CA THR A 42 0.45 -4.57 7.76
C THR A 42 1.54 -3.61 7.32
N ASP A 43 2.04 -3.80 6.10
CA ASP A 43 2.97 -2.85 5.48
C ASP A 43 2.28 -2.08 4.36
N ILE A 44 2.39 -0.75 4.39
CA ILE A 44 1.78 0.13 3.40
C ILE A 44 2.87 0.89 2.67
N PHE A 45 3.05 0.61 1.38
CA PHE A 45 4.00 1.29 0.51
C PHE A 45 3.34 2.49 -0.17
N LEU A 46 3.95 3.66 -0.04
CA LEU A 46 3.46 4.92 -0.57
C LEU A 46 4.49 5.53 -1.51
N LEU A 47 4.19 5.61 -2.81
CA LEU A 47 5.15 6.07 -3.82
C LEU A 47 5.48 7.57 -3.70
N ARG A 48 4.48 8.40 -3.39
CA ARG A 48 4.57 9.87 -3.48
C ARG A 48 4.39 10.60 -2.16
N ASP A 49 3.98 9.91 -1.11
CA ASP A 49 3.96 10.48 0.25
C ASP A 49 5.34 10.43 0.89
N ALA A 50 5.62 11.46 1.70
CA ALA A 50 6.83 11.57 2.50
C ALA A 50 6.48 11.51 4.01
N PRO A 51 7.45 11.18 4.89
CA PRO A 51 7.19 11.01 6.32
C PRO A 51 6.66 12.26 7.04
N ASP A 52 6.87 13.44 6.46
CA ASP A 52 6.44 14.74 6.97
C ASP A 52 4.98 15.09 6.60
N CYS A 53 4.30 14.28 5.79
CA CYS A 53 2.88 14.49 5.51
C CYS A 53 2.01 14.19 6.74
N ASN A 54 0.88 14.89 6.85
CA ASN A 54 -0.09 14.63 7.92
C ASN A 54 -0.83 13.31 7.66
N ASN A 55 -0.43 12.25 8.37
CA ASN A 55 -1.07 10.94 8.35
C ASN A 55 -1.86 10.70 9.65
N PRO A 56 -3.20 10.86 9.65
CA PRO A 56 -4.03 10.62 10.83
C PRO A 56 -4.33 9.12 11.07
N LEU A 57 -3.92 8.22 10.18
CA LEU A 57 -4.25 6.79 10.22
C LEU A 57 -3.05 5.98 10.75
N THR A 58 -2.62 6.24 11.97
CA THR A 58 -1.48 5.56 12.61
C THR A 58 -1.94 4.44 13.54
N SER A 59 -1.16 3.36 13.59
CA SER A 59 -1.39 2.21 14.50
C SER A 59 -0.08 1.42 14.60
N GLU A 60 0.20 0.80 15.75
CA GLU A 60 1.38 -0.06 15.94
C GLU A 60 1.35 -1.31 15.04
N LEU A 61 0.18 -1.63 14.50
CA LEU A 61 -0.05 -2.73 13.57
C LEU A 61 0.30 -2.37 12.12
N ILE A 62 0.53 -1.09 11.82
CA ILE A 62 0.81 -0.59 10.48
C ILE A 62 2.20 0.04 10.39
N THR A 63 2.98 -0.44 9.43
CA THR A 63 4.24 0.20 9.03
C THR A 63 4.05 0.91 7.69
N TYR A 64 4.29 2.22 7.68
CA TYR A 64 4.28 3.01 6.45
C TYR A 64 5.67 3.13 5.85
N HIS A 65 5.80 2.75 4.58
CA HIS A 65 7.00 2.89 3.77
C HIS A 65 6.83 4.07 2.82
N TYR A 66 7.31 5.24 3.25
CA TYR A 66 7.29 6.48 2.46
C TYR A 66 8.44 6.50 1.44
N LEU A 67 8.10 6.53 0.17
CA LEU A 67 9.07 6.36 -0.92
C LEU A 67 9.17 7.56 -1.86
N LYS A 68 8.61 8.72 -1.47
CA LYS A 68 8.74 9.97 -2.22
C LYS A 68 10.21 10.28 -2.50
N THR A 69 10.47 10.66 -3.75
CA THR A 69 11.78 11.16 -4.20
C THR A 69 11.51 12.32 -5.17
N LEU A 70 12.51 13.19 -5.37
CA LEU A 70 12.39 14.32 -6.31
C LEU A 70 12.14 13.88 -7.76
N SER A 71 12.76 12.78 -8.19
CA SER A 71 12.60 12.25 -9.54
C SER A 71 11.53 11.14 -9.57
N PRO A 72 10.47 11.26 -10.39
CA PRO A 72 9.41 10.25 -10.45
C PRO A 72 9.90 8.85 -10.79
N TRP A 73 10.92 8.72 -11.65
CA TRP A 73 11.49 7.43 -12.03
C TRP A 73 12.28 6.78 -10.89
N LYS A 74 13.04 7.58 -10.13
CA LYS A 74 13.75 7.10 -8.93
C LYS A 74 12.76 6.57 -7.89
N GLY A 75 11.62 7.25 -7.71
CA GLY A 75 10.56 6.79 -6.80
C GLY A 75 10.01 5.43 -7.22
N ARG A 76 9.72 5.25 -8.52
CA ARG A 76 9.22 3.97 -9.06
C ARG A 76 10.23 2.84 -8.89
N LEU A 77 11.51 3.10 -9.15
CA LEU A 77 12.58 2.13 -8.93
C LEU A 77 12.72 1.78 -7.44
N LYS A 78 12.70 2.79 -6.56
CA LYS A 78 12.76 2.61 -5.11
C LYS A 78 11.57 1.77 -4.62
N LEU A 79 10.37 2.03 -5.11
CA LEU A 79 9.18 1.22 -4.83
C LEU A 79 9.37 -0.23 -5.29
N ALA A 80 9.79 -0.44 -6.53
CA ALA A 80 9.97 -1.77 -7.08
C ALA A 80 10.96 -2.61 -6.25
N ILE A 81 12.11 -2.03 -5.89
CA ILE A 81 13.14 -2.70 -5.09
C ILE A 81 12.64 -3.00 -3.67
N ASN A 82 12.05 -2.03 -2.98
CA ASN A 82 11.57 -2.23 -1.61
C ASN A 82 10.40 -3.22 -1.55
N LEU A 83 9.48 -3.15 -2.52
CA LEU A 83 8.37 -4.09 -2.63
C LEU A 83 8.89 -5.51 -2.90
N LEU A 84 9.78 -5.70 -3.90
CA LEU A 84 10.34 -7.02 -4.20
C LEU A 84 11.07 -7.61 -2.98
N LYS A 85 11.93 -6.82 -2.33
CA LYS A 85 12.63 -7.24 -1.10
C LYS A 85 11.62 -7.67 -0.03
N HIS A 86 10.59 -6.87 0.20
CA HIS A 86 9.53 -7.17 1.17
C HIS A 86 8.78 -8.47 0.84
N LEU A 87 8.38 -8.66 -0.42
CA LEU A 87 7.65 -9.85 -0.85
C LEU A 87 8.48 -11.13 -0.69
N VAL A 88 9.78 -11.07 -0.99
CA VAL A 88 10.70 -12.20 -0.83
C VAL A 88 10.96 -12.50 0.64
N THR A 89 11.20 -11.49 1.47
CA THR A 89 11.54 -11.66 2.89
C THR A 89 10.33 -11.99 3.77
N ASN A 90 9.20 -11.30 3.59
CA ASN A 90 8.06 -11.38 4.49
C ASN A 90 6.93 -12.29 3.98
N ARG A 91 6.86 -12.59 2.68
CA ARG A 91 5.86 -13.47 2.05
C ARG A 91 4.44 -13.20 2.58
N PRO A 92 3.87 -11.99 2.36
CA PRO A 92 2.55 -11.64 2.89
C PRO A 92 1.46 -12.56 2.35
N LYS A 93 0.35 -12.72 3.10
CA LYS A 93 -0.79 -13.55 2.69
C LYS A 93 -1.52 -12.98 1.48
N ARG A 94 -1.53 -11.65 1.33
CA ARG A 94 -2.15 -10.96 0.20
C ARG A 94 -1.55 -9.56 0.00
N VAL A 95 -1.51 -9.13 -1.26
CA VAL A 95 -1.16 -7.75 -1.66
C VAL A 95 -2.40 -7.02 -2.18
N PHE A 96 -2.66 -5.82 -1.69
CA PHE A 96 -3.69 -4.93 -2.18
C PHE A 96 -3.05 -3.79 -2.97
N CYS A 97 -3.28 -3.77 -4.28
CA CYS A 97 -2.81 -2.75 -5.19
C CYS A 97 -3.87 -1.65 -5.32
N GLY A 98 -3.59 -0.48 -4.79
CA GLY A 98 -4.56 0.61 -4.71
C GLY A 98 -4.68 1.47 -5.96
N HIS A 99 -4.01 1.13 -7.07
CA HIS A 99 -4.06 1.93 -8.28
C HIS A 99 -3.74 1.11 -9.53
N ILE A 100 -4.49 1.31 -10.63
CA ILE A 100 -4.32 0.54 -11.88
C ILE A 100 -2.91 0.63 -12.48
N ASN A 101 -2.29 1.82 -12.47
CA ASN A 101 -0.89 2.01 -12.92
C ASN A 101 0.15 1.20 -12.13
N LEU A 102 -0.17 0.70 -10.94
CA LEU A 102 0.71 -0.18 -10.16
C LEU A 102 0.43 -1.67 -10.41
N ALA A 103 -0.71 -2.00 -11.03
CA ALA A 103 -1.12 -3.39 -11.24
C ALA A 103 -0.12 -4.22 -12.05
N PRO A 104 0.50 -3.73 -13.16
CA PRO A 104 1.50 -4.51 -13.88
C PRO A 104 2.71 -4.88 -13.01
N LEU A 105 3.18 -3.94 -12.18
CA LEU A 105 4.29 -4.19 -11.26
C LEU A 105 3.90 -5.20 -10.17
N THR A 106 2.71 -5.02 -9.56
CA THR A 106 2.19 -5.94 -8.54
C THR A 106 2.05 -7.34 -9.12
N GLN A 107 1.46 -7.49 -10.30
CA GLN A 107 1.30 -8.78 -10.98
C GLN A 107 2.66 -9.42 -11.26
N PHE A 108 3.59 -8.67 -11.85
CA PHE A 108 4.91 -9.17 -12.22
C PHE A 108 5.69 -9.75 -11.02
N PHE A 109 5.53 -9.16 -9.82
CA PHE A 109 6.16 -9.70 -8.61
C PHE A 109 5.35 -10.77 -7.91
N CYS A 110 4.03 -10.61 -7.81
CA CYS A 110 3.20 -11.50 -6.99
C CYS A 110 2.96 -12.85 -7.68
N GLN A 111 2.78 -12.87 -8.99
CA GLN A 111 2.44 -14.09 -9.74
C GLN A 111 3.56 -15.14 -9.70
N PRO A 112 4.84 -14.82 -9.94
CA PRO A 112 5.93 -15.80 -9.81
C PRO A 112 6.17 -16.25 -8.37
N LEU A 113 5.85 -15.41 -7.39
CA LEU A 113 6.01 -15.72 -5.97
C LEU A 113 4.81 -16.51 -5.38
N GLY A 114 3.76 -16.74 -6.16
CA GLY A 114 2.53 -17.40 -5.70
C GLY A 114 1.75 -16.59 -4.66
N ILE A 115 1.92 -15.26 -4.64
CA ILE A 115 1.25 -14.38 -3.67
C ILE A 115 -0.07 -13.89 -4.27
N PRO A 116 -1.23 -14.12 -3.61
CA PRO A 116 -2.50 -13.57 -4.06
C PRO A 116 -2.47 -12.04 -4.04
N TYR A 117 -3.05 -11.39 -5.06
CA TYR A 117 -3.20 -9.94 -5.08
C TYR A 117 -4.60 -9.50 -5.51
N THR A 118 -5.01 -8.33 -5.04
CA THR A 118 -6.28 -7.68 -5.39
C THR A 118 -5.99 -6.26 -5.86
N VAL A 119 -6.54 -5.88 -7.01
CA VAL A 119 -6.43 -4.51 -7.53
C VAL A 119 -7.71 -3.75 -7.18
N LEU A 120 -7.56 -2.66 -6.43
CA LEU A 120 -8.64 -1.73 -6.15
C LEU A 120 -8.71 -0.74 -7.31
N THR A 121 -9.84 -0.73 -8.01
CA THR A 121 -10.10 0.20 -9.11
C THR A 121 -11.24 1.11 -8.71
N TYR A 122 -11.06 2.41 -8.97
CA TYR A 122 -12.06 3.43 -8.69
C TYR A 122 -12.55 3.93 -10.06
N GLY A 123 -13.77 3.53 -10.40
CA GLY A 123 -14.43 4.08 -11.60
C GLY A 123 -14.83 5.52 -11.33
N LYS A 124 -14.72 6.36 -12.37
CA LYS A 124 -15.54 7.56 -12.46
C LYS A 124 -16.82 7.09 -13.14
N GLU A 125 -17.98 7.20 -12.48
CA GLU A 125 -19.25 7.17 -13.21
C GLU A 125 -19.17 8.30 -14.27
N VAL A 126 -19.23 7.91 -15.55
CA VAL A 126 -19.31 8.84 -16.68
C VAL A 126 -20.74 9.24 -16.93
#